data_AF-A0A0M2XPV5-F1
#
_entry.id   AF-A0A0M2XPV5-F1
#
_cell.length_a   1.000
_cell.length_b   1.000
_cell.length_c   1.000
_cell.angle_alpha   90.00
_cell.angle_beta   90.00
_cell.angle_gamma   90.00
#
_symmetry.space_group_name_H-M   'P 1'
#
loop_
_entity.id
_entity.type
_entity.pdbx_description
1 polymer ?
#
loop_
_entity_poly.entity_id
_entity_poly.type
_entity_poly.pdbx_seq_one_letter_code
_entity_poly.pdbx_strand_id
1 'polypeptide(L)'
;MKNKRLSKESKIAIVCAIASGNLLIQEAMEKYHVAKKSTIISWIKTLLTEARERMENARIDQAVTKRSDLENIGIRMFERIEKLEKERLNYEIEKSSLKERISNLEAKLGDEN
;
A
#
# COMPACT_ATOMS: atom_id res chain seq x y z
N MET A 1 -12.64 -14.76 -40.80
CA MET A 1 -12.17 -14.01 -39.62
C MET A 1 -10.71 -14.38 -39.35
N LYS A 2 -9.79 -13.40 -39.25
CA LYS A 2 -8.36 -13.65 -39.03
C LYS A 2 -8.14 -13.98 -37.54
N ASN A 3 -7.67 -15.19 -37.23
CA ASN A 3 -7.25 -15.56 -35.88
C ASN A 3 -6.01 -14.73 -35.50
N LYS A 4 -6.20 -13.71 -34.64
CA LYS A 4 -5.07 -12.98 -34.05
C LYS A 4 -4.28 -13.96 -33.18
N ARG A 5 -3.03 -14.22 -33.54
CA ARG A 5 -2.17 -15.13 -32.78
C ARG A 5 -1.82 -14.47 -31.45
N LEU A 6 -2.45 -14.93 -30.37
CA LEU A 6 -2.19 -14.46 -29.01
C LEU A 6 -0.80 -14.93 -28.54
N SER A 7 -0.06 -14.03 -27.89
CA SER A 7 1.23 -14.35 -27.27
C SER A 7 1.06 -15.29 -26.08
N LYS A 8 2.16 -15.87 -25.60
CA LYS A 8 2.14 -16.73 -24.42
C LYS A 8 1.67 -15.94 -23.20
N GLU A 9 2.16 -14.72 -23.04
CA GLU A 9 1.84 -13.80 -21.94
C GLU A 9 0.35 -13.47 -21.91
N SER A 10 -0.25 -13.18 -23.07
CA SER A 10 -1.69 -12.92 -23.15
C SER A 10 -2.50 -14.14 -22.77
N LYS A 11 -2.08 -15.35 -23.18
CA LYS A 11 -2.77 -16.59 -22.81
C LYS A 11 -2.67 -16.84 -21.30
N ILE A 12 -1.51 -16.60 -20.70
CA ILE A 12 -1.32 -16.73 -19.25
C ILE A 12 -2.21 -15.73 -18.52
N ALA A 13 -2.27 -14.46 -18.95
CA ALA A 13 -3.14 -13.45 -18.35
C ALA A 13 -4.62 -13.85 -18.41
N ILE A 14 -5.07 -14.41 -19.54
CA ILE A 14 -6.44 -14.95 -19.68
C ILE A 14 -6.67 -16.10 -18.70
N VAL A 15 -5.73 -17.04 -18.59
CA VAL A 15 -5.82 -18.18 -17.65
C VAL A 15 -5.82 -17.69 -16.20
N CYS A 16 -5.02 -16.70 -15.83
CA CYS A 16 -5.04 -16.08 -14.50
C CYS A 16 -6.41 -15.47 -14.20
N ALA A 17 -6.98 -14.72 -15.16
CA ALA A 17 -8.29 -14.08 -14.98
C ALA A 17 -9.41 -15.11 -14.79
N ILE A 18 -9.39 -16.21 -15.57
CA ILE A 18 -10.33 -17.32 -15.43
C ILE A 18 -10.15 -18.05 -14.09
N ALA A 19 -8.92 -18.38 -13.72
CA ALA A 19 -8.62 -19.08 -12.47
C ALA A 19 -8.98 -18.26 -11.23
N SER A 20 -8.94 -16.92 -11.34
CA SER A 20 -9.33 -15.99 -10.28
C SER A 20 -10.85 -15.75 -10.20
N GLY A 21 -11.63 -16.28 -11.14
CA GLY A 21 -13.08 -16.03 -11.23
C GLY A 21 -13.46 -14.67 -11.82
N ASN A 22 -12.49 -13.88 -12.30
CA ASN A 22 -12.70 -12.53 -12.86
C ASN A 22 -13.13 -12.55 -14.33
N LEU A 23 -13.09 -13.71 -14.98
CA LEU A 23 -13.42 -13.87 -16.40
C LEU A 23 -14.01 -15.26 -16.65
N LEU A 24 -15.20 -15.33 -17.23
CA LEU A 24 -15.78 -16.60 -17.67
C LEU A 24 -15.15 -17.05 -18.99
N ILE A 25 -15.18 -18.35 -19.26
CA ILE A 25 -14.63 -18.91 -20.50
C ILE A 25 -15.34 -18.33 -21.74
N GLN A 26 -16.65 -18.13 -21.68
CA GLN A 26 -17.42 -17.56 -22.79
C GLN A 26 -17.05 -16.10 -23.05
N GLU A 27 -16.94 -15.30 -21.99
CA GLU A 27 -16.50 -13.90 -22.07
C GLU A 27 -15.07 -13.80 -22.64
N ALA A 28 -14.18 -14.72 -22.24
CA ALA A 28 -12.83 -14.79 -22.80
C ALA A 28 -12.85 -15.15 -24.30
N MET A 29 -13.76 -16.02 -24.73
CA MET A 29 -13.89 -16.35 -26.16
C MET A 29 -14.32 -15.14 -26.98
N GLU A 30 -15.31 -14.39 -26.48
CA GLU A 30 -15.83 -13.19 -27.16
C GLU A 30 -14.77 -12.08 -27.19
N LYS A 31 -14.21 -11.75 -26.02
CA LYS A 31 -13.25 -10.65 -25.84
C LYS A 31 -11.93 -10.85 -26.59
N TYR A 32 -11.45 -12.10 -26.68
CA TYR A 32 -10.17 -12.42 -27.34
C TYR A 32 -10.35 -13.12 -28.68
N HIS A 33 -11.58 -13.15 -29.21
CA HIS A 33 -11.95 -13.75 -30.50
C HIS A 33 -11.46 -15.21 -30.66
N VAL A 34 -11.64 -16.01 -29.61
CA VAL A 34 -11.26 -17.43 -29.62
C VAL A 34 -12.45 -18.24 -30.10
N ALA A 35 -12.33 -18.83 -31.28
CA ALA A 35 -13.44 -19.52 -31.94
C ALA A 35 -13.93 -20.78 -31.19
N LYS A 36 -13.05 -21.48 -30.45
CA LYS A 36 -13.37 -22.77 -29.82
C LYS A 36 -13.11 -22.74 -28.32
N LYS A 37 -14.10 -23.17 -27.54
CA LYS A 37 -13.97 -23.38 -26.09
C LYS A 37 -12.82 -24.32 -25.74
N SER A 38 -12.62 -25.36 -26.55
CA SER A 38 -11.52 -26.32 -26.37
C SER A 38 -10.13 -25.68 -26.41
N THR A 39 -9.96 -24.57 -27.13
CA THR A 39 -8.70 -23.83 -27.18
C THR A 39 -8.40 -23.17 -25.83
N ILE A 40 -9.39 -22.56 -25.19
CA ILE A 40 -9.22 -21.97 -23.84
C ILE A 40 -8.99 -23.08 -22.81
N ILE A 41 -9.73 -24.18 -22.88
CA ILE A 41 -9.52 -25.34 -22.00
C ILE A 41 -8.10 -25.89 -22.15
N SER A 42 -7.58 -25.97 -23.38
CA SER A 42 -6.21 -26.37 -23.63
C SER A 42 -5.22 -25.41 -22.98
N TRP A 43 -5.41 -24.10 -23.10
CA TRP A 43 -4.55 -23.12 -22.43
C TRP A 43 -4.57 -23.27 -20.92
N ILE A 44 -5.75 -23.46 -20.31
CA ILE A 44 -5.89 -23.72 -18.88
C ILE A 44 -5.07 -24.96 -18.51
N LYS A 45 -5.27 -26.09 -19.19
CA LYS A 45 -4.52 -27.32 -18.88
C LYS A 45 -3.01 -27.13 -18.99
N THR A 46 -2.53 -26.37 -19.97
CA THR A 46 -1.09 -26.19 -20.21
C THR A 46 -0.44 -25.10 -19.37
N LEU A 47 -1.17 -24.06 -18.98
CA LEU A 47 -0.63 -22.84 -18.38
C LEU A 47 -1.10 -22.61 -16.94
N LEU A 48 -1.99 -23.46 -16.39
CA LEU A 48 -2.53 -23.26 -15.04
C LEU A 48 -1.44 -23.22 -13.97
N THR A 49 -0.41 -24.05 -14.07
CA THR A 49 0.69 -24.07 -13.11
C THR A 49 1.47 -22.76 -13.14
N GLU A 50 1.92 -22.33 -14.32
CA GLU A 50 2.62 -21.04 -14.50
C GLU A 50 1.75 -19.84 -14.10
N ALA A 51 0.44 -19.90 -14.39
CA ALA A 51 -0.51 -18.89 -13.97
C ALA A 51 -0.62 -18.82 -12.43
N ARG A 52 -0.67 -19.97 -11.75
CA ARG A 52 -0.70 -20.03 -10.27
C ARG A 52 0.56 -19.46 -9.64
N GLU A 53 1.73 -19.82 -10.16
CA GLU A 53 3.01 -19.28 -9.68
C GLU A 53 3.07 -17.76 -9.83
N ARG A 54 2.63 -17.21 -10.97
CA ARG A 54 2.58 -15.75 -11.15
C ARG A 54 1.60 -15.06 -10.20
N MET A 55 0.44 -15.67 -9.94
CA MET A 55 -0.52 -15.14 -8.99
C MET A 55 0.03 -15.14 -7.56
N GLU A 56 0.77 -16.18 -7.18
CA GLU A 56 1.38 -16.27 -5.85
C GLU A 56 2.51 -15.26 -5.68
N ASN A 57 3.40 -15.15 -6.67
CA ASN A 57 4.48 -14.15 -6.65
C ASN A 57 3.93 -12.72 -6.55
N ALA A 58 2.88 -12.40 -7.32
CA ALA A 58 2.24 -11.09 -7.24
C ALA A 58 1.62 -10.79 -5.86
N ARG A 59 1.14 -11.81 -5.13
CA ARG A 59 0.66 -11.66 -3.75
C ARG A 59 1.80 -11.41 -2.78
N ILE A 60 2.91 -12.14 -2.94
CA ILE A 60 4.11 -11.97 -2.13
C ILE A 60 4.66 -10.54 -2.33
N ASP A 61 4.77 -10.07 -3.57
CA ASP A 61 5.25 -8.71 -3.88
C ASP A 61 4.37 -7.63 -3.22
N GLN A 62 3.04 -7.80 -3.26
CA GLN A 62 2.12 -6.90 -2.58
C GLN A 62 2.28 -6.93 -1.04
N ALA A 63 2.50 -8.10 -0.46
CA ALA A 63 2.72 -8.24 0.98
C ALA A 63 4.05 -7.61 1.41
N VAL A 64 5.12 -7.79 0.64
CA VAL A 64 6.43 -7.17 0.87
C VAL A 64 6.32 -5.65 0.79
N THR A 65 5.61 -5.13 -0.21
CA THR A 65 5.39 -3.68 -0.36
C THR A 65 4.64 -3.10 0.83
N LYS A 66 3.51 -3.72 1.23
CA LYS A 66 2.74 -3.29 2.40
C LYS A 66 3.55 -3.32 3.70
N ARG A 67 4.43 -4.32 3.86
CA ARG A 67 5.33 -4.41 5.02
C ARG A 67 6.33 -3.25 5.04
N SER A 68 6.93 -2.93 3.89
CA SER A 68 7.86 -1.79 3.77
C SER A 68 7.15 -0.45 4.06
N ASP A 69 5.92 -0.27 3.59
CA ASP A 69 5.13 0.95 3.87
C ASP A 69 4.88 1.13 5.38
N LEU A 70 4.54 0.06 6.09
CA LEU A 70 4.33 0.09 7.54
C LEU A 70 5.61 0.44 8.30
N GLU A 71 6.74 -0.13 7.90
CA GLU A 71 8.04 0.16 8.50
C GLU A 71 8.42 1.64 8.30
N ASN A 72 8.24 2.16 7.09
CA ASN A 72 8.47 3.57 6.76
C ASN A 72 7.52 4.52 7.51
N ILE A 73 6.27 4.11 7.80
CA ILE A 73 5.36 4.87 8.65
C ILE A 73 5.85 4.86 10.10
N GLY A 74 6.27 3.70 10.61
CA GLY A 74 6.80 3.56 11.97
C GLY A 74 8.01 4.47 12.24
N ILE A 75 8.98 4.50 11.32
CA ILE A 75 10.16 5.38 11.41
C ILE A 75 9.72 6.86 11.48
N ARG A 76 8.84 7.30 10.56
CA ARG A 76 8.36 8.69 10.55
C ARG A 76 7.57 9.07 11.80
N MET A 77 6.79 8.14 12.35
CA MET A 77 6.08 8.34 13.62
C MET A 77 7.05 8.51 14.77
N PHE A 78 8.08 7.67 14.84
CA PHE A 78 9.10 7.75 15.89
C PHE A 78 9.84 9.10 15.86
N GLU A 79 10.32 9.52 14.67
CA GLU A 79 10.96 10.83 14.48
C GLU A 79 10.02 12.00 14.88
N ARG A 80 8.72 11.87 14.56
CA ARG A 80 7.72 12.88 14.92
C ARG A 80 7.50 12.95 16.43
N ILE A 81 7.47 11.81 17.12
CA ILE A 81 7.35 11.75 18.58
C ILE A 81 8.53 12.44 19.24
N GLU A 82 9.77 12.09 18.87
CA GLU A 82 10.96 12.73 19.44
C GLU A 82 10.95 14.26 19.25
N LYS A 83 10.54 14.71 18.06
CA LYS A 83 10.43 16.15 17.79
C LYS A 83 9.38 16.82 18.69
N LEU A 84 8.20 16.20 18.84
CA LEU A 84 7.14 16.73 19.69
C LEU A 84 7.53 16.74 21.17
N GLU A 85 8.26 15.73 21.64
CA GLU A 85 8.77 15.69 23.02
C GLU A 85 9.77 16.81 23.29
N LYS A 86 10.68 17.08 22.34
CA LYS A 86 11.61 18.23 22.42
C LYS A 86 10.88 19.57 22.42
N GLU A 87 9.91 19.75 21.52
CA GLU A 87 9.08 20.96 21.47
C GLU A 87 8.31 21.16 22.78
N ARG A 88 7.70 20.09 23.32
CA ARG A 88 7.00 20.13 24.61
C ARG A 88 7.92 20.58 25.75
N LEU A 89 9.14 20.06 25.79
CA LEU A 89 10.11 20.44 26.82
C LEU A 89 10.47 21.92 26.74
N ASN A 90 10.69 22.44 25.53
CA ASN A 90 10.98 23.87 25.33
C ASN A 90 9.83 24.76 25.82
N TYR A 91 8.57 24.37 25.51
CA TYR A 91 7.40 25.10 26.00
C TYR A 91 7.29 25.11 27.52
N GLU A 92 7.59 24.01 28.20
CA GLU A 92 7.55 23.98 29.68
C GLU A 92 8.66 24.84 30.32
N ILE A 93 9.83 24.91 29.69
CA ILE A 93 10.91 25.83 30.12
C ILE A 93 10.46 27.29 29.98
N GLU A 94 9.93 27.66 28.81
CA GLU A 94 9.47 29.03 28.54
C GLU A 94 8.33 29.44 29.49
N LYS A 95 7.35 28.55 29.69
CA LYS A 95 6.25 28.74 30.63
C LYS A 95 6.74 28.94 32.06
N SER A 96 7.76 28.21 32.48
CA SER A 96 8.35 28.35 33.82
C SER A 96 9.04 29.72 33.98
N SER A 97 9.80 30.15 32.97
CA SER A 97 10.45 31.47 32.96
C SER A 97 9.43 32.62 32.97
N LEU A 98 8.35 32.50 32.20
CA LEU A 98 7.27 33.50 32.20
C LEU A 98 6.55 33.58 33.54
N LYS A 99 6.28 32.44 34.19
CA LYS A 99 5.69 32.40 35.54
C LYS A 99 6.56 33.11 36.56
N GLU A 100 7.87 32.85 36.55
CA GLU A 100 8.82 33.52 37.44
C GLU A 100 8.82 35.04 37.20
N ARG A 101 8.82 35.45 35.94
CA ARG A 101 8.80 36.87 35.58
C ARG A 101 7.51 37.58 35.99
N ILE A 102 6.36 36.91 35.88
CA ILE A 102 5.08 37.41 36.38
C ILE A 102 5.14 37.57 37.90
N SER A 103 5.57 36.52 38.62
CA SER A 103 5.71 36.54 40.09
C SER A 103 6.60 37.71 40.57
N ASN A 104 7.71 37.97 39.88
CA ASN A 104 8.61 39.08 40.20
C ASN A 104 7.99 40.46 39.92
N LEU A 105 7.14 40.58 38.90
CA LEU A 105 6.44 41.83 38.60
C LEU A 105 5.30 42.09 39.59
N GLU A 106 4.55 41.05 39.97
CA GLU A 106 3.49 41.13 40.98
C GLU A 106 4.05 41.53 42.35
N ALA A 107 5.20 40.97 42.75
CA ALA A 107 5.87 41.38 43.99
C ALA A 107 6.27 42.86 43.98
N LYS A 108 6.83 43.36 42.87
CA LYS A 108 7.22 44.78 42.73
C LYS A 108 6.04 45.74 42.75
N LEU A 109 4.90 45.36 42.16
CA LEU A 109 3.67 46.15 42.18
C LEU A 109 2.98 46.12 43.56
N GLY A 110 3.18 45.07 44.33
CA GLY A 110 2.68 44.95 45.71
C GLY A 110 3.44 45.79 46.72
N ASP A 111 4.72 46.07 46.48
CA ASP A 111 5.58 46.91 47.34
C ASP A 111 5.43 48.43 47.09
N GLU A 112 4.72 48.84 46.02
CA GLU A 112 4.50 50.26 45.64
C GLU A 112 3.12 50.83 46.11
N ASN A 113 2.32 50.08 46.89
CA ASN A 113 1.08 50.54 47.55
C ASN A 113 1.17 50.43 49.07
#